data_AF-A0A966V4N6-F1
#
_entry.id   AF-A0A966V4N6-F1
#
_cell.length_a   1.000
_cell.length_b   1.000
_cell.length_c   1.000
_cell.angle_alpha   90.00
_cell.angle_beta   90.00
_cell.angle_gamma   90.00
#
_symmetry.space_group_name_H-M   'P 1'
#
loop_
_entity.id
_entity.type
_entity.pdbx_description
1 polymer ?
#
loop_
_entity_poly.entity_id
_entity_poly.type
_entity_poly.pdbx_seq_one_letter_code
_entity_poly.pdbx_strand_id
1 'polypeptide(L)'
;MGQPRKIRLQRHSPELLEIRIPYQRADPHEFLLCSDIHLDNPKCDRELLRKHLKQAQGRGAHALMFGDVLCLMQGKRDRRASKSSIRPEHLGSNYFDLVFDEAAEWLKPFAQTILMMSDGNHETAIISHNEIDPLGNLTRLMRDRYGSPVEHMRYQGFIWFSFYQAGAEREQKTRRTTLFFHHGAWGGIITKGTMGGGRYAAIAPDASILVNGHNHE
;
A
#
# COMPACT_ATOMS: atom_id res chain seq x y z
N MET A 1 32.34 10.15 6.51
CA MET A 1 30.87 10.31 6.34
C MET A 1 30.24 8.93 6.37
N GLY A 2 29.49 8.59 7.43
CA GLY A 2 28.80 7.30 7.50
C GLY A 2 27.66 7.24 6.49
N GLN A 3 27.43 6.09 5.87
CA GLN A 3 26.29 5.89 4.97
C GLN A 3 24.98 6.31 5.68
N PRO A 4 24.05 7.00 4.99
CA PRO A 4 22.75 7.32 5.57
C PRO A 4 22.06 6.01 5.98
N ARG A 5 21.69 5.91 7.25
CA ARG A 5 21.08 4.71 7.81
C ARG A 5 19.66 4.60 7.24
N LYS A 6 19.41 3.56 6.45
CA LYS A 6 18.15 3.34 5.72
C LYS A 6 17.07 2.77 6.65
N ILE A 7 15.81 3.09 6.35
CA ILE A 7 14.65 2.38 6.91
C ILE A 7 14.77 0.90 6.58
N ARG A 8 14.35 0.05 7.52
CA ARG A 8 14.27 -1.41 7.32
C ARG A 8 12.85 -1.88 7.53
N LEU A 9 12.38 -2.76 6.64
CA LEU A 9 11.09 -3.41 6.76
C LEU A 9 11.28 -4.81 7.35
N GLN A 10 10.40 -5.18 8.27
CA GLN A 10 10.33 -6.54 8.82
C GLN A 10 8.86 -6.97 8.86
N ARG A 11 8.48 -7.90 7.99
CA ARG A 11 7.13 -8.48 7.99
C ARG A 11 7.10 -9.64 8.98
N HIS A 12 6.37 -9.46 10.08
CA HIS A 12 6.26 -10.45 11.17
C HIS A 12 5.15 -11.47 10.90
N SER A 13 4.08 -11.04 10.24
CA SER A 13 3.00 -11.90 9.73
C SER A 13 2.41 -11.27 8.45
N PRO A 14 1.49 -11.94 7.75
CA PRO A 14 0.79 -11.33 6.61
C PRO A 14 0.02 -10.04 6.95
N GLU A 15 -0.33 -9.84 8.23
CA GLU A 15 -1.08 -8.71 8.77
C GLU A 15 -0.24 -7.77 9.64
N LEU A 16 1.03 -8.07 9.94
CA LEU A 16 1.90 -7.20 10.74
C LEU A 16 3.21 -6.85 10.03
N LEU A 17 3.36 -5.56 9.72
CA LEU A 17 4.59 -4.97 9.17
C LEU A 17 5.24 -4.06 10.21
N GLU A 18 6.54 -4.23 10.43
CA GLU A 18 7.35 -3.29 11.20
C GLU A 18 8.23 -2.44 10.27
N ILE A 19 8.07 -1.12 10.36
CA ILE A 19 8.92 -0.12 9.71
C ILE A 19 9.90 0.40 10.75
N ARG A 20 11.16 -0.02 10.64
CA ARG A 20 12.23 0.34 11.58
C ARG A 20 12.94 1.59 11.10
N ILE A 21 12.79 2.68 11.85
CA ILE A 21 13.23 4.02 11.48
C ILE A 21 14.40 4.44 12.39
N PRO A 22 15.63 4.54 11.85
CA PRO A 22 16.74 5.07 12.63
C PRO A 22 16.56 6.57 12.82
N TYR A 23 16.75 7.06 14.04
CA TYR A 23 16.78 8.49 14.34
C TYR A 23 18.04 8.88 15.12
N GLN A 24 18.47 10.13 14.95
CA GLN A 24 19.54 10.74 15.75
C GLN A 24 18.98 11.80 16.70
N ARG A 25 18.01 12.57 16.22
CA ARG A 25 17.24 13.58 16.94
C ARG A 25 15.76 13.39 16.61
N ALA A 26 14.88 14.19 17.23
CA ALA A 26 13.43 14.13 17.01
C ALA A 26 13.02 14.75 15.66
N ASP A 27 13.62 14.27 14.55
CA ASP A 27 13.26 14.69 13.20
C ASP A 27 11.90 14.06 12.81
N PRO A 28 11.00 14.82 12.18
CA PRO A 28 9.76 14.27 11.67
C PRO A 28 10.03 13.29 10.52
N HIS A 29 9.26 12.20 10.48
CA HIS A 29 9.23 11.27 9.36
C HIS A 29 7.86 11.29 8.71
N GLU A 30 7.80 11.67 7.44
CA GLU A 30 6.56 11.80 6.69
C GLU A 30 6.22 10.51 5.93
N PHE A 31 4.93 10.20 5.88
CA PHE A 31 4.37 9.11 5.07
C PHE A 31 3.20 9.62 4.25
N LEU A 32 3.19 9.30 2.96
CA LEU A 32 2.04 9.42 2.09
C LEU A 32 1.16 8.18 2.28
N LEU A 33 -0.08 8.39 2.70
CA LEU A 33 -1.08 7.33 2.83
C LEU A 33 -2.05 7.43 1.65
N CYS A 34 -2.23 6.35 0.89
CA CYS A 34 -3.14 6.28 -0.26
C CYS A 34 -3.99 5.03 -0.21
N SER A 35 -5.16 5.04 -0.85
CA SER A 35 -6.06 3.88 -1.01
C SER A 35 -6.85 4.10 -2.31
N ASP A 36 -7.51 3.05 -2.83
CA ASP A 36 -8.47 3.14 -3.93
C ASP A 36 -7.87 3.82 -5.19
N ILE A 37 -6.64 3.42 -5.51
CA ILE A 37 -5.84 4.01 -6.59
C ILE A 37 -6.38 3.55 -7.96
N HIS A 38 -6.73 2.26 -8.08
CA HIS A 38 -7.17 1.62 -9.32
C HIS A 38 -6.27 1.92 -10.52
N LEU A 39 -4.96 1.69 -10.37
CA LEU A 39 -3.92 2.20 -11.27
C LEU A 39 -4.13 1.84 -12.75
N ASP A 40 -4.64 0.64 -13.06
CA ASP A 40 -4.92 0.15 -14.41
C ASP A 40 -6.25 0.66 -15.00
N ASN A 41 -7.09 1.32 -14.22
CA ASN A 41 -8.33 1.90 -14.74
C ASN A 41 -8.01 3.13 -15.63
N PRO A 42 -8.58 3.25 -16.85
CA PRO A 42 -8.41 4.44 -17.69
C PRO A 42 -8.80 5.77 -17.01
N LYS A 43 -9.72 5.73 -16.03
CA LYS A 43 -10.19 6.91 -15.27
C LYS A 43 -9.27 7.30 -14.11
N CYS A 44 -8.28 6.48 -13.76
CA CYS A 44 -7.31 6.82 -12.73
C CYS A 44 -6.49 8.04 -13.15
N ASP A 45 -6.46 9.07 -12.32
CA ASP A 45 -5.60 10.25 -12.49
C ASP A 45 -4.14 9.89 -12.12
N ARG A 46 -3.48 9.20 -13.05
CA ARG A 46 -2.07 8.78 -12.93
C ARG A 46 -1.14 10.00 -12.77
N GLU A 47 -1.48 11.16 -13.33
CA GLU A 47 -0.65 12.36 -13.20
C GLU A 47 -0.70 12.94 -11.77
N LEU A 48 -1.89 12.97 -11.16
CA LEU A 48 -2.03 13.38 -9.77
C LEU A 48 -1.31 12.43 -8.81
N LEU A 49 -1.47 11.11 -9.01
CA LEU A 49 -0.72 10.11 -8.22
C LEU A 49 0.78 10.31 -8.37
N ARG A 50 1.27 10.47 -9.61
CA ARG A 50 2.69 10.71 -9.89
C ARG A 50 3.19 11.98 -9.22
N LYS A 51 2.39 13.06 -9.23
CA LYS A 51 2.71 14.31 -8.54
C LYS A 51 2.89 14.10 -7.04
N HIS A 52 1.97 13.41 -6.38
CA HIS A 52 2.07 13.15 -4.93
C HIS A 52 3.24 12.22 -4.59
N LEU A 53 3.49 11.17 -5.37
CA LEU A 53 4.64 10.30 -5.18
C LEU A 53 5.97 11.05 -5.37
N LYS A 54 6.07 11.94 -6.37
CA LYS A 54 7.23 12.83 -6.54
C LYS A 54 7.42 13.77 -5.37
N GLN A 55 6.34 14.34 -4.83
CA GLN A 55 6.41 15.21 -3.65
C GLN A 55 6.90 14.44 -2.42
N ALA A 56 6.38 13.23 -2.18
CA ALA A 56 6.84 12.37 -1.11
C ALA A 56 8.34 12.04 -1.27
N GLN A 57 8.74 11.58 -2.45
CA GLN A 57 10.14 11.28 -2.76
C GLN A 57 11.05 12.50 -2.56
N GLY A 58 10.65 13.69 -3.02
CA GLY A 58 11.42 14.92 -2.86
C GLY A 58 11.60 15.38 -1.42
N ARG A 59 10.70 14.97 -0.51
CA ARG A 59 10.78 15.24 0.94
C ARG A 59 11.50 14.13 1.72
N GLY A 60 11.93 13.05 1.05
CA GLY A 60 12.43 11.85 1.72
C GLY A 60 11.35 11.07 2.48
N ALA A 61 10.08 11.32 2.16
CA ALA A 61 8.94 10.59 2.69
C ALA A 61 8.75 9.25 1.97
N HIS A 62 7.96 8.37 2.59
CA HIS A 62 7.62 7.05 2.06
C HIS A 62 6.12 6.92 1.79
N ALA A 63 5.71 5.97 0.95
CA ALA A 63 4.31 5.73 0.62
C ALA A 63 3.81 4.37 1.13
N LEU A 64 2.59 4.37 1.65
CA LEU A 64 1.84 3.19 2.10
C LEU A 64 0.48 3.19 1.37
N MET A 65 0.16 2.08 0.68
CA MET A 65 -1.03 1.95 -0.15
C MET A 65 -2.00 0.93 0.45
N PHE A 66 -3.21 1.36 0.79
CA PHE A 66 -4.15 0.63 1.65
C PHE A 66 -5.33 0.01 0.88
N GLY A 67 -5.04 -0.87 -0.09
CA GLY A 67 -6.04 -1.63 -0.84
C GLY A 67 -6.59 -0.91 -2.08
N ASP A 68 -7.19 -1.70 -2.97
CA ASP A 68 -7.68 -1.30 -4.30
C ASP A 68 -6.61 -0.50 -5.08
N VAL A 69 -5.37 -1.02 -5.03
CA VAL A 69 -4.24 -0.45 -5.77
C VAL A 69 -4.44 -0.70 -7.26
N LEU A 70 -4.96 -1.87 -7.61
CA LEU A 70 -5.34 -2.28 -8.96
C LEU A 70 -6.85 -2.39 -9.08
N CYS A 71 -7.37 -2.11 -10.26
CA CYS A 71 -8.77 -2.21 -10.62
C CYS A 71 -9.15 -3.63 -11.06
N LEU A 72 -8.38 -4.26 -11.95
CA LEU A 72 -8.53 -5.69 -12.28
C LEU A 72 -9.90 -6.10 -12.84
N MET A 73 -10.69 -5.15 -13.36
CA MET A 73 -12.09 -5.37 -13.73
C MET A 73 -12.30 -6.02 -15.10
N GLN A 74 -11.22 -6.40 -15.82
CA GLN A 74 -11.31 -6.91 -17.21
C GLN A 74 -10.96 -8.39 -17.35
N GLY A 75 -10.92 -9.13 -16.23
CA GLY A 75 -10.75 -10.58 -16.28
C GLY A 75 -11.87 -11.26 -17.08
N LYS A 76 -11.56 -12.38 -17.74
CA LYS A 76 -12.52 -13.14 -18.60
C LYS A 76 -13.85 -13.49 -17.90
N ARG A 77 -13.84 -13.63 -16.58
CA ARG A 77 -15.01 -13.98 -15.75
C ARG A 77 -15.64 -12.75 -15.06
N ASP A 78 -15.09 -11.56 -15.23
CA ASP A 78 -15.60 -10.36 -14.59
C ASP A 78 -16.85 -9.84 -15.34
N ARG A 79 -17.99 -9.82 -14.64
CA ARG A 79 -19.27 -9.34 -15.21
C ARG A 79 -19.30 -7.83 -15.43
N ARG A 80 -18.35 -7.10 -14.85
CA ARG A 80 -18.21 -5.65 -14.96
C ARG A 80 -17.30 -5.26 -16.13
N ALA A 81 -16.68 -6.24 -16.79
CA ALA A 81 -15.73 -6.01 -17.87
C ALA A 81 -16.38 -5.21 -19.01
N SER A 82 -15.63 -4.24 -19.50
CA SER A 82 -16.00 -3.42 -20.64
C SER A 82 -14.75 -3.05 -21.41
N LYS A 83 -14.76 -3.31 -22.73
CA LYS A 83 -13.66 -2.93 -23.63
C LYS A 83 -13.44 -1.42 -23.71
N SER A 84 -14.39 -0.59 -23.30
CA SER A 84 -14.20 0.86 -23.18
C SER A 84 -13.49 1.28 -21.89
N SER A 85 -13.37 0.37 -20.93
CA SER A 85 -12.81 0.60 -19.59
C SER A 85 -11.47 -0.15 -19.39
N ILE A 86 -10.78 -0.46 -20.48
CA ILE A 86 -9.45 -1.09 -20.49
C ILE A 86 -8.43 -0.15 -21.15
N ARG A 87 -7.21 -0.10 -20.62
CA ARG A 87 -6.14 0.68 -21.26
C ARG A 87 -5.59 -0.06 -22.48
N PRO A 88 -5.14 0.63 -23.54
CA PRO A 88 -4.62 -0.01 -24.74
C PRO A 88 -3.50 -1.01 -24.47
N GLU A 89 -2.60 -0.70 -23.52
CA GLU A 89 -1.51 -1.57 -23.06
C GLU A 89 -1.97 -2.90 -22.43
N HIS A 90 -3.23 -3.00 -21.99
CA HIS A 90 -3.79 -4.21 -21.37
C HIS A 90 -4.68 -5.02 -22.34
N LEU A 91 -4.76 -4.62 -23.62
CA LEU A 91 -5.49 -5.33 -24.67
C LEU A 91 -4.71 -6.58 -25.14
N GLY A 92 -4.78 -7.66 -24.36
CA GLY A 92 -4.22 -8.95 -24.74
C GLY A 92 -4.91 -10.12 -24.06
N SER A 93 -4.60 -11.34 -24.49
CA SER A 93 -5.18 -12.58 -23.95
C SER A 93 -4.74 -12.88 -22.51
N ASN A 94 -3.62 -12.30 -22.08
CA ASN A 94 -3.01 -12.43 -20.76
C ASN A 94 -3.20 -11.14 -19.92
N TYR A 95 -4.43 -10.62 -19.86
CA TYR A 95 -4.78 -9.35 -19.21
C TYR A 95 -4.10 -9.10 -17.85
N PHE A 96 -4.16 -10.05 -16.92
CA PHE A 96 -3.58 -9.86 -15.59
C PHE A 96 -2.06 -9.65 -15.63
N ASP A 97 -1.35 -10.44 -16.43
CA ASP A 97 0.10 -10.29 -16.59
C ASP A 97 0.45 -8.92 -17.17
N LEU A 98 -0.30 -8.47 -18.19
CA LEU A 98 -0.12 -7.14 -18.79
C LEU A 98 -0.34 -6.02 -17.76
N VAL A 99 -1.35 -6.14 -16.91
CA VAL A 99 -1.60 -5.19 -15.83
C VAL A 99 -0.45 -5.18 -14.83
N PHE A 100 0.04 -6.35 -14.41
CA PHE A 100 1.12 -6.43 -13.42
C PHE A 100 2.44 -5.89 -13.96
N ASP A 101 2.78 -6.23 -15.20
CA ASP A 101 3.99 -5.77 -15.86
C ASP A 101 3.98 -4.26 -16.08
N GLU A 102 2.88 -3.70 -16.58
CA GLU A 102 2.78 -2.26 -16.83
C GLU A 102 2.71 -1.47 -15.52
N ALA A 103 1.97 -1.95 -14.51
CA ALA A 103 1.94 -1.32 -13.20
C ALA A 103 3.33 -1.28 -12.56
N ALA A 104 4.11 -2.36 -12.67
CA ALA A 104 5.49 -2.40 -12.17
C ALA A 104 6.39 -1.38 -12.88
N GLU A 105 6.34 -1.30 -14.22
CA GLU A 105 7.14 -0.32 -14.97
C GLU A 105 6.69 1.12 -14.69
N TRP A 106 5.38 1.35 -14.50
CA TRP A 106 4.86 2.67 -14.12
C TRP A 106 5.34 3.12 -12.74
N LEU A 107 5.37 2.20 -11.77
CA LEU A 107 5.76 2.46 -10.38
C LEU A 107 7.29 2.48 -10.16
N LYS A 108 8.07 2.00 -11.13
CA LYS A 108 9.55 1.95 -11.09
C LYS A 108 10.23 3.22 -10.58
N PRO A 109 9.86 4.46 -10.97
CA PRO A 109 10.50 5.67 -10.45
C PRO A 109 10.34 5.87 -8.94
N PHE A 110 9.36 5.18 -8.34
CA PHE A 110 8.97 5.25 -6.93
C PHE A 110 9.26 3.95 -6.18
N ALA A 111 10.03 3.02 -6.78
CA ALA A 111 10.29 1.70 -6.22
C ALA A 111 10.89 1.73 -4.81
N GLN A 112 11.71 2.73 -4.49
CA GLN A 112 12.30 2.91 -3.14
C GLN A 112 11.43 3.75 -2.19
N THR A 113 10.41 4.43 -2.73
CA THR A 113 9.49 5.29 -1.98
C THR A 113 8.33 4.47 -1.42
N ILE A 114 7.80 3.52 -2.19
CA ILE A 114 6.66 2.69 -1.79
C ILE A 114 7.16 1.55 -0.91
N LEU A 115 6.67 1.50 0.33
CA LEU A 115 7.08 0.49 1.31
C LEU A 115 6.06 -0.64 1.48
N MET A 116 4.79 -0.37 1.18
CA MET A 116 3.73 -1.34 1.42
C MET A 116 2.54 -1.15 0.49
N MET A 117 1.96 -2.26 0.08
CA MET A 117 0.66 -2.36 -0.60
C MET A 117 -0.18 -3.43 0.13
N SER A 118 -1.38 -3.10 0.60
CA SER A 118 -2.34 -4.09 1.09
C SER A 118 -3.37 -4.49 0.05
N ASP A 119 -3.93 -5.68 0.22
CA ASP A 119 -5.12 -6.13 -0.50
C ASP A 119 -6.33 -5.22 -0.24
N GLY A 120 -7.15 -5.01 -1.27
CA GLY A 120 -8.50 -4.47 -1.17
C GLY A 120 -9.56 -5.42 -1.73
N ASN A 121 -10.76 -4.90 -1.99
CA ASN A 121 -11.87 -5.70 -2.51
C ASN A 121 -11.61 -6.16 -3.95
N HIS A 122 -10.93 -5.32 -4.74
CA HIS A 122 -10.56 -5.66 -6.11
C HIS A 122 -9.53 -6.79 -6.14
N GLU A 123 -8.48 -6.72 -5.31
CA GLU A 123 -7.48 -7.78 -5.22
C GLU A 123 -8.06 -9.09 -4.69
N THR A 124 -8.80 -9.05 -3.59
CA THR A 124 -9.37 -10.25 -2.96
C THR A 124 -10.42 -10.95 -3.82
N ALA A 125 -11.18 -10.20 -4.64
CA ALA A 125 -12.09 -10.80 -5.62
C ALA A 125 -11.34 -11.61 -6.68
N ILE A 126 -10.19 -11.13 -7.16
CA ILE A 126 -9.37 -11.89 -8.12
C ILE A 126 -8.75 -13.12 -7.47
N ILE A 127 -8.25 -13.02 -6.23
CA ILE A 127 -7.79 -14.19 -5.48
C ILE A 127 -8.90 -15.25 -5.42
N SER A 128 -10.13 -14.85 -5.12
CA SER A 128 -11.25 -15.77 -4.93
C SER A 128 -11.80 -16.38 -6.22
N HIS A 129 -11.81 -15.64 -7.33
CA HIS A 129 -12.45 -16.08 -8.59
C HIS A 129 -11.48 -16.63 -9.63
N ASN A 130 -10.20 -16.27 -9.50
CA ASN A 130 -9.16 -16.56 -10.47
C ASN A 130 -7.93 -17.22 -9.85
N GLU A 131 -7.85 -17.35 -8.51
CA GLU A 131 -6.74 -18.01 -7.81
C GLU A 131 -5.37 -17.36 -8.09
N ILE A 132 -5.39 -16.07 -8.42
CA ILE A 132 -4.21 -15.26 -8.69
C ILE A 132 -4.10 -14.20 -7.60
N ASP A 133 -2.93 -14.09 -6.97
CA ASP A 133 -2.59 -13.01 -6.04
C ASP A 133 -2.04 -11.80 -6.82
N PRO A 134 -2.82 -10.71 -7.02
CA PRO A 134 -2.42 -9.62 -7.90
C PRO A 134 -1.29 -8.78 -7.31
N LEU A 135 -1.42 -8.41 -6.03
CA LEU A 135 -0.40 -7.62 -5.34
C LEU A 135 0.81 -8.47 -4.96
N GLY A 136 0.63 -9.77 -4.70
CA GLY A 136 1.75 -10.69 -4.58
C GLY A 136 2.60 -10.72 -5.85
N ASN A 137 1.98 -10.72 -7.03
CA ASN A 137 2.69 -10.63 -8.30
C ASN A 137 3.33 -9.25 -8.52
N LEU A 138 2.58 -8.16 -8.35
CA LEU A 138 3.11 -6.80 -8.56
C LEU A 138 4.29 -6.49 -7.63
N THR A 139 4.16 -6.78 -6.33
CA THR A 139 5.25 -6.54 -5.37
C THR A 139 6.46 -7.42 -5.65
N ARG A 140 6.27 -8.68 -6.06
CA ARG A 140 7.37 -9.53 -6.53
C ARG A 140 8.09 -8.91 -7.72
N LEU A 141 7.37 -8.45 -8.75
CA LEU A 141 7.97 -7.77 -9.90
C LEU A 141 8.76 -6.52 -9.49
N MET A 142 8.21 -5.71 -8.59
CA MET A 142 8.88 -4.51 -8.06
C MET A 142 10.18 -4.84 -7.32
N ARG A 143 10.18 -5.91 -6.52
CA ARG A 143 11.38 -6.41 -5.82
C ARG A 143 12.41 -6.97 -6.79
N ASP A 144 12.01 -7.88 -7.65
CA ASP A 144 12.89 -8.62 -8.56
C ASP A 144 13.53 -7.70 -9.62
N ARG A 145 12.77 -6.76 -10.19
CA ARG A 145 13.24 -5.92 -11.31
C ARG A 145 13.90 -4.62 -10.86
N TYR A 146 13.47 -4.04 -9.73
CA TYR A 146 13.86 -2.69 -9.33
C TYR A 146 14.41 -2.59 -7.90
N GLY A 147 14.61 -3.73 -7.23
CA GLY A 147 15.15 -3.79 -5.86
C GLY A 147 14.27 -3.05 -4.85
N SER A 148 12.97 -2.92 -5.12
CA SER A 148 12.03 -2.28 -4.20
C SER A 148 12.04 -2.98 -2.84
N PRO A 149 11.87 -2.28 -1.71
CA PRO A 149 11.65 -2.94 -0.43
C PRO A 149 10.17 -3.32 -0.22
N VAL A 150 9.26 -2.99 -1.15
CA VAL A 150 7.81 -3.06 -0.93
C VAL A 150 7.35 -4.42 -0.39
N GLU A 151 6.55 -4.38 0.67
CA GLU A 151 5.89 -5.55 1.24
C GLU A 151 4.42 -5.61 0.85
N HIS A 152 3.94 -6.83 0.62
CA HIS A 152 2.55 -7.13 0.39
C HIS A 152 1.87 -7.54 1.70
N MET A 153 0.78 -6.85 2.03
CA MET A 153 -0.02 -7.08 3.23
C MET A 153 -1.44 -7.48 2.87
N ARG A 154 -2.15 -8.10 3.82
CA ARG A 154 -3.55 -8.53 3.65
C ARG A 154 -4.53 -7.37 3.81
N TYR A 155 -5.82 -7.67 3.68
CA TYR A 155 -6.95 -6.72 3.66
C TYR A 155 -7.02 -5.78 4.88
N GLN A 156 -6.51 -6.24 6.01
CA GLN A 156 -6.39 -5.50 7.25
C GLN A 156 -5.09 -5.88 7.96
N GLY A 157 -4.67 -5.04 8.90
CA GLY A 157 -3.49 -5.34 9.69
C GLY A 157 -2.97 -4.17 10.49
N PHE A 158 -1.74 -4.34 10.96
CA PHE A 158 -1.02 -3.39 11.78
C PHE A 158 0.29 -3.00 11.12
N ILE A 159 0.67 -1.75 11.31
CA ILE A 159 1.99 -1.23 11.01
C ILE A 159 2.60 -0.73 12.32
N TRP A 160 3.74 -1.30 12.70
CA TRP A 160 4.58 -0.80 13.78
C TRP A 160 5.64 0.13 13.23
N PHE A 161 5.55 1.41 13.57
CA PHE A 161 6.64 2.35 13.33
C PHE A 161 7.56 2.33 14.54
N SER A 162 8.68 1.61 14.41
CA SER A 162 9.66 1.42 15.47
C SER A 162 10.86 2.33 15.27
N PHE A 163 10.97 3.36 16.10
CA PHE A 163 12.04 4.34 16.10
C PHE A 163 13.17 3.88 17.01
N TYR A 164 14.41 3.87 16.50
CA TYR A 164 15.58 3.45 17.27
C TYR A 164 16.78 4.39 17.09
N GLN A 165 17.54 4.62 18.18
CA GLN A 165 18.79 5.36 18.12
C GLN A 165 19.92 4.45 17.68
N ALA A 166 20.41 4.66 16.45
CA ALA A 166 21.46 3.81 15.93
C ALA A 166 22.84 4.18 16.53
N GLY A 167 23.58 3.17 17.02
CA GLY A 167 24.96 3.32 17.50
C GLY A 167 25.13 3.71 18.98
N ALA A 168 24.09 3.59 19.81
CA ALA A 168 24.26 3.70 21.26
C ALA A 168 24.82 2.38 21.82
N GLU A 169 25.83 2.46 22.70
CA GLU A 169 26.47 1.32 23.39
C GLU A 169 25.57 0.67 24.47
N ARG A 170 24.39 1.25 24.73
CA ARG A 170 23.41 0.74 25.70
C ARG A 170 22.15 0.25 25.00
N GLU A 171 21.43 -0.63 25.69
CA GLU A 171 20.11 -1.17 25.31
C GLU A 171 19.24 -0.06 24.68
N GLN A 172 18.96 -0.19 23.38
CA GLN A 172 18.38 0.88 22.59
C GLN A 172 16.94 1.11 23.03
N LYS A 173 16.63 2.33 23.51
CA LYS A 173 15.25 2.75 23.73
C LYS A 173 14.54 2.79 22.37
N THR A 174 13.77 1.74 22.09
CA THR A 174 12.89 1.71 20.93
C THR A 174 11.58 2.36 21.32
N ARG A 175 11.15 3.36 20.55
CA ARG A 175 9.80 3.92 20.67
C ARG A 175 8.95 3.37 19.54
N ARG A 176 7.70 3.04 19.82
CA ARG A 176 6.78 2.50 18.82
C ARG A 176 5.51 3.33 18.78
N THR A 177 5.04 3.63 17.57
CA THR A 177 3.63 3.99 17.32
C THR A 177 3.01 2.94 16.43
N THR A 178 1.74 2.65 16.67
CA THR A 178 1.00 1.60 15.99
C THR A 178 -0.08 2.22 15.12
N LEU A 179 -0.11 1.82 13.85
CA LEU A 179 -1.21 2.09 12.94
C LEU A 179 -1.98 0.80 12.72
N PHE A 180 -3.30 0.87 12.80
CA PHE A 180 -4.19 -0.19 12.33
C PHE A 180 -4.84 0.25 11.02
N PHE A 181 -4.90 -0.65 10.05
CA PHE A 181 -5.57 -0.40 8.78
C PHE A 181 -6.57 -1.49 8.44
N HIS A 182 -7.61 -1.09 7.72
CA HIS A 182 -8.62 -2.00 7.19
C HIS A 182 -9.18 -1.41 5.90
N HIS A 183 -9.09 -2.14 4.78
CA HIS A 183 -9.48 -1.59 3.48
C HIS A 183 -10.99 -1.30 3.36
N GLY A 184 -11.88 -2.01 4.07
CA GLY A 184 -13.27 -1.55 4.25
C GLY A 184 -14.23 -2.65 4.70
N ALA A 185 -14.97 -2.44 5.79
CA ALA A 185 -16.10 -3.31 6.17
C ALA A 185 -17.38 -2.51 6.47
N TRP A 186 -17.25 -1.20 6.72
CA TRP A 186 -18.32 -0.36 7.26
C TRP A 186 -18.55 0.94 6.48
N GLY A 187 -18.13 0.98 5.21
CA GLY A 187 -18.29 2.14 4.30
C GLY A 187 -19.71 2.36 3.76
N GLY A 188 -20.72 1.58 4.20
CA GLY A 188 -22.07 1.64 3.65
C GLY A 188 -22.97 2.74 4.22
N ILE A 189 -23.50 3.60 3.33
CA ILE A 189 -24.73 4.44 3.30
C ILE A 189 -25.13 5.30 4.52
N ILE A 190 -24.72 5.00 5.76
CA ILE A 190 -25.37 5.63 6.92
C ILE A 190 -24.56 6.75 7.58
N THR A 191 -23.23 6.91 7.39
CA THR A 191 -22.47 7.84 8.28
C THR A 191 -21.26 8.63 7.77
N LYS A 192 -21.05 8.82 6.45
CA LYS A 192 -19.93 9.64 5.94
C LYS A 192 -18.56 9.26 6.55
N GLY A 193 -18.30 7.96 6.69
CA GLY A 193 -17.06 7.42 7.30
C GLY A 193 -16.88 7.62 8.81
N THR A 194 -17.68 8.46 9.49
CA THR A 194 -17.46 8.82 10.90
C THR A 194 -17.71 7.68 11.90
N MET A 195 -18.67 6.77 11.66
CA MET A 195 -18.85 5.59 12.53
C MET A 195 -17.79 4.52 12.34
N GLY A 196 -17.09 4.49 11.20
CA GLY A 196 -16.01 3.54 10.95
C GLY A 196 -14.88 3.72 11.97
N GLY A 197 -14.44 4.97 12.18
CA GLY A 197 -13.36 5.29 13.12
C GLY A 197 -13.61 4.81 14.55
N GLY A 198 -14.81 5.03 15.10
CA GLY A 198 -15.16 4.60 16.45
C GLY A 198 -15.20 3.07 16.62
N ARG A 199 -15.65 2.33 15.60
CA ARG A 199 -15.68 0.86 15.62
C ARG A 199 -14.29 0.26 15.48
N TYR A 200 -13.45 0.83 14.61
CA TYR A 200 -12.06 0.37 14.48
C TYR A 200 -11.22 0.71 15.72
N ALA A 201 -11.48 1.84 16.39
CA ALA A 201 -10.87 2.14 17.69
C ALA A 201 -11.24 1.10 18.77
N ALA A 202 -12.43 0.51 18.72
CA ALA A 202 -12.80 -0.59 19.62
C ALA A 202 -12.14 -1.93 19.25
N ILE A 203 -11.90 -2.19 17.95
CA ILE A 203 -11.22 -3.40 17.46
C ILE A 203 -9.71 -3.34 17.73
N ALA A 204 -9.12 -2.16 17.59
CA ALA A 204 -7.70 -1.90 17.74
C ALA A 204 -7.47 -0.75 18.75
N PRO A 205 -7.81 -0.93 20.04
CA PRO A 205 -7.72 0.12 21.05
C PRO A 205 -6.31 0.62 21.31
N ASP A 206 -5.30 -0.22 21.02
CA ASP A 206 -3.88 0.11 21.17
C ASP A 206 -3.28 0.80 19.94
N ALA A 207 -4.06 0.99 18.86
CA ALA A 207 -3.60 1.71 17.69
C ALA A 207 -3.67 3.23 17.91
N SER A 208 -2.54 3.91 17.67
CA SER A 208 -2.46 5.37 17.74
C SER A 208 -2.95 6.04 16.46
N ILE A 209 -2.97 5.31 15.34
CA ILE A 209 -3.40 5.79 14.03
C ILE A 209 -4.36 4.75 13.43
N LEU A 210 -5.48 5.21 12.86
CA LEU A 210 -6.44 4.36 12.16
C LEU A 210 -6.52 4.81 10.69
N VAL A 211 -6.40 3.86 9.77
CA VAL A 211 -6.57 4.10 8.33
C VAL A 211 -7.65 3.18 7.78
N ASN A 212 -8.62 3.76 7.07
CA ASN A 212 -9.68 3.00 6.44
C ASN A 212 -9.89 3.46 4.99
N GLY A 213 -9.82 2.52 4.06
CA GLY A 213 -10.08 2.71 2.63
C GLY A 213 -11.55 2.46 2.27
N HIS A 214 -11.85 2.40 0.97
CA HIS A 214 -13.13 1.96 0.43
C HIS A 214 -14.36 2.68 1.05
N ASN A 215 -14.23 3.99 1.24
CA ASN A 215 -15.33 4.86 1.60
C ASN A 215 -15.93 5.43 0.30
N HIS A 216 -16.53 4.55 -0.51
CA HIS A 216 -17.27 4.99 -1.70
C HIS A 216 -18.65 5.47 -1.28
N GLU A 217 -18.89 6.77 -1.44
CA GLU A 217 -20.22 7.40 -1.49
C GLU A 217 -20.71 7.46 -2.95
#